data_AF-A0A1I5QKH2-F1
#
_entry.id   AF-A0A1I5QKH2-F1
#
_cell.length_a   1.000
_cell.length_b   1.000
_cell.length_c   1.000
_cell.angle_alpha   90.00
_cell.angle_beta   90.00
_cell.angle_gamma   90.00
#
_symmetry.space_group_name_H-M   'P 1'
#
loop_
_entity.id
_entity.type
_entity.pdbx_description
1 polymer ?
#
loop_
_entity_poly.entity_id
_entity_poly.type
_entity_poly.pdbx_seq_one_letter_code
_entity_poly.pdbx_strand_id
1 'polypeptide(L)'
;MTPKSTPPKKASDRKLELFKEAQEYKKAIDSQVNELKTETFQVGKTTLIIGGVLAGAYLLFNLFVKDDKKSKKQKIVIDENSNLPVVVSEEPANDSWIVSSIKGYILAFLMSIAKEKILQAFTHLNEDNAEKVNT
;
A
#
# COMPACT_ATOMS: atom_id res chain seq x y z
N MET A 1 -25.56 80.24 9.22
CA MET A 1 -24.66 79.11 9.51
C MET A 1 -24.73 78.12 8.34
N THR A 2 -23.75 78.16 7.45
CA THR A 2 -23.64 77.20 6.34
C THR A 2 -22.92 75.94 6.85
N PRO A 3 -23.47 74.72 6.67
CA PRO A 3 -22.79 73.50 7.07
C PRO A 3 -21.56 73.28 6.19
N LYS A 4 -20.43 73.04 6.87
CA LYS A 4 -19.10 72.82 6.29
C LYS A 4 -19.13 71.50 5.51
N SER A 5 -19.04 71.58 4.18
CA SER A 5 -18.94 70.42 3.31
C SER A 5 -17.61 69.72 3.54
N THR A 6 -17.63 68.60 4.26
CA THR A 6 -16.49 67.69 4.37
C THR A 6 -16.16 67.16 2.96
N PRO A 7 -14.90 67.22 2.51
CA PRO A 7 -14.54 66.81 1.16
C PRO A 7 -14.82 65.31 0.96
N PRO A 8 -15.18 64.89 -0.27
CA PRO A 8 -15.49 63.49 -0.56
C PRO A 8 -14.26 62.62 -0.30
N LYS A 9 -14.41 61.66 0.63
CA LYS A 9 -13.43 60.58 0.89
C LYS A 9 -13.10 59.91 -0.44
N LYS A 10 -11.83 59.95 -0.87
CA LYS A 10 -11.39 59.50 -2.19
C LYS A 10 -11.80 58.04 -2.41
N ALA A 11 -12.29 57.73 -3.61
CA ALA A 11 -12.72 56.39 -4.02
C ALA A 11 -11.64 55.31 -3.83
N SER A 12 -10.37 55.70 -3.71
CA SER A 12 -9.23 54.82 -3.39
C SER A 12 -9.36 54.17 -2.02
N ASP A 13 -9.78 54.92 -1.00
CA ASP A 13 -9.74 54.46 0.40
C ASP A 13 -10.87 53.45 0.66
N ARG A 14 -12.02 53.67 0.02
CA ARG A 14 -13.17 52.76 0.06
C ARG A 14 -12.91 51.46 -0.69
N LYS A 15 -12.14 51.52 -1.79
CA LYS A 15 -11.66 50.32 -2.51
C LYS A 15 -10.64 49.55 -1.69
N LEU A 16 -9.80 50.24 -0.92
CA LEU A 16 -8.78 49.63 -0.07
C LEU A 16 -9.41 48.87 1.12
N GLU A 17 -10.43 49.44 1.76
CA GLU A 17 -11.22 48.76 2.80
C GLU A 17 -11.92 47.51 2.26
N LEU A 18 -12.61 47.62 1.12
CA LEU A 18 -13.28 46.48 0.47
C LEU A 18 -12.29 45.37 0.06
N PHE A 19 -11.08 45.74 -0.38
CA PHE A 19 -10.03 44.77 -0.69
C PHE A 19 -9.53 44.05 0.56
N LYS A 20 -9.39 44.78 1.67
CA LYS A 20 -8.96 44.21 2.96
C LYS A 20 -9.99 43.21 3.48
N GLU A 21 -11.26 43.58 3.44
CA GLU A 21 -12.37 42.72 3.85
C GLU A 21 -12.47 41.47 2.97
N ALA A 22 -12.39 41.62 1.65
CA ALA A 22 -12.37 40.49 0.71
C ALA A 22 -11.16 39.56 0.92
N GLN A 23 -10.00 40.12 1.29
CA GLN A 23 -8.79 39.34 1.56
C GLN A 23 -8.91 38.55 2.87
N GLU A 24 -9.57 39.09 3.89
CA GLU A 24 -9.91 38.37 5.12
C GLU A 24 -10.88 37.22 4.86
N TYR A 25 -11.93 37.43 4.06
CA TYR A 25 -12.85 36.34 3.65
C TYR A 25 -12.12 35.24 2.86
N LYS A 26 -11.26 35.62 1.91
CA LYS A 26 -10.45 34.65 1.16
C LYS A 26 -9.56 33.83 2.08
N LYS A 27 -8.92 34.47 3.06
CA LYS A 27 -8.05 33.80 4.03
C LYS A 27 -8.82 32.85 4.95
N ALA A 28 -10.03 33.22 5.37
CA ALA A 28 -10.91 32.36 6.16
C ALA A 28 -11.38 31.12 5.37
N ILE A 29 -11.67 31.27 4.07
CA ILE A 29 -12.00 30.15 3.19
C ILE A 29 -10.77 29.27 3.00
N ASP A 30 -9.63 29.84 2.58
CA ASP A 30 -8.40 29.08 2.33
C ASP A 30 -7.96 28.29 3.58
N SER A 31 -8.10 28.84 4.80
CA SER A 31 -7.81 28.14 6.05
C SER A 31 -8.72 26.93 6.27
N GLN A 32 -10.03 27.10 6.10
CA GLN A 32 -11.02 26.02 6.27
C GLN A 32 -10.86 24.91 5.22
N VAL A 33 -10.52 25.27 3.97
CA VAL A 33 -10.28 24.26 2.92
C VAL A 33 -8.95 23.54 3.14
N ASN A 34 -7.94 24.21 3.71
CA ASN A 34 -6.65 23.61 3.98
C ASN A 34 -6.74 22.56 5.09
N GLU A 35 -7.44 22.87 6.19
CA GLU A 35 -7.70 21.92 7.28
C GLU A 35 -8.49 20.70 6.80
N LEU A 36 -9.55 20.91 6.00
CA LEU A 36 -10.37 19.85 5.44
C LEU A 36 -9.58 18.94 4.48
N LYS A 37 -8.65 19.51 3.71
CA LYS A 37 -7.74 18.74 2.84
C LYS A 37 -6.79 17.87 3.66
N THR A 38 -6.20 18.40 4.72
CA THR A 38 -5.25 17.64 5.54
C THR A 38 -5.87 16.43 6.23
N GLU A 39 -7.06 16.58 6.83
CA GLU A 39 -7.71 15.48 7.54
C GLU A 39 -8.27 14.42 6.58
N THR A 40 -8.91 14.86 5.50
CA THR A 40 -9.46 13.95 4.47
C THR A 40 -8.34 13.18 3.76
N PHE A 41 -7.18 13.81 3.55
CA PHE A 41 -6.05 13.16 2.89
C PHE A 41 -5.40 12.10 3.77
N GLN A 42 -5.33 12.30 5.09
CA GLN A 42 -4.83 11.30 6.04
C GLN A 42 -5.75 10.08 6.10
N VAL A 43 -7.05 10.30 6.29
CA VAL A 43 -8.05 9.21 6.34
C VAL A 43 -8.16 8.50 4.99
N GLY A 44 -8.08 9.28 3.89
CA GLY A 44 -8.09 8.77 2.52
C GLY A 44 -6.89 7.87 2.23
N LYS A 45 -5.68 8.22 2.68
CA LYS A 45 -4.48 7.37 2.54
C LYS A 45 -4.64 6.04 3.26
N THR A 46 -5.06 6.06 4.52
CA THR A 46 -5.25 4.83 5.31
C THR A 46 -6.31 3.93 4.66
N THR A 47 -7.44 4.51 4.26
CA THR A 47 -8.50 3.78 3.57
C THR A 47 -8.03 3.22 2.23
N LEU A 48 -7.26 3.98 1.46
CA LEU A 48 -6.72 3.56 0.17
C LEU A 48 -5.71 2.41 0.32
N ILE A 49 -4.86 2.43 1.35
CA ILE A 49 -3.93 1.34 1.63
C ILE A 49 -4.70 0.06 1.98
N ILE A 50 -5.65 0.14 2.90
CA ILE A 50 -6.45 -1.02 3.33
C ILE A 50 -7.26 -1.56 2.15
N GLY A 51 -7.95 -0.68 1.41
CA GLY A 51 -8.71 -1.02 0.23
C GLY A 51 -7.83 -1.61 -0.88
N GLY A 52 -6.64 -1.06 -1.07
CA GLY A 52 -5.65 -1.54 -2.05
C GLY A 52 -5.11 -2.92 -1.72
N VAL A 53 -4.77 -3.18 -0.45
CA VAL A 53 -4.32 -4.51 -0.01
C VAL A 53 -5.44 -5.53 -0.13
N LEU A 54 -6.66 -5.20 0.31
CA LEU A 54 -7.80 -6.13 0.24
C LEU A 54 -8.21 -6.44 -1.21
N ALA A 55 -8.33 -5.42 -2.04
CA ALA A 55 -8.63 -5.59 -3.47
C ALA A 55 -7.51 -6.33 -4.20
N GLY A 56 -6.25 -6.00 -3.90
CA GLY A 56 -5.07 -6.67 -4.44
C GLY A 56 -5.05 -8.16 -4.09
N ALA A 57 -5.27 -8.51 -2.82
CA ALA A 57 -5.37 -9.89 -2.37
C ALA A 57 -6.52 -10.64 -3.04
N TYR A 58 -7.70 -10.03 -3.19
CA TYR A 58 -8.84 -10.63 -3.89
C TYR A 58 -8.55 -10.90 -5.37
N LEU A 59 -7.92 -9.94 -6.06
CA LEU A 59 -7.54 -10.11 -7.47
C LEU A 59 -6.48 -11.22 -7.63
N LEU A 60 -5.46 -11.24 -6.78
CA LEU A 60 -4.47 -12.32 -6.77
C LEU A 60 -5.13 -13.67 -6.50
N PHE A 61 -5.97 -13.76 -5.48
CA PHE A 61 -6.71 -14.99 -5.17
C PHE A 61 -7.54 -15.46 -6.37
N ASN A 62 -8.33 -14.57 -6.97
CA ASN A 62 -9.16 -14.90 -8.13
C ASN A 62 -8.33 -15.26 -9.37
N LEU A 63 -7.15 -14.68 -9.56
CA LEU A 63 -6.24 -15.00 -10.66
C LEU A 63 -5.63 -16.40 -10.47
N PHE A 64 -5.00 -16.64 -9.32
CA PHE A 64 -4.33 -17.92 -9.03
C PHE A 64 -5.32 -19.09 -8.88
N VAL A 65 -6.50 -18.88 -8.29
CA VAL A 65 -7.50 -19.94 -8.10
C VAL A 65 -8.30 -20.24 -9.38
N LYS A 66 -8.42 -19.31 -10.33
CA LYS A 66 -9.12 -19.59 -11.61
C LYS A 66 -8.27 -20.38 -12.60
N ASP A 67 -6.95 -20.35 -12.51
CA ASP A 67 -6.07 -21.06 -13.45
C ASP A 67 -6.02 -22.58 -13.21
N ASP A 68 -6.38 -23.07 -12.02
CA ASP A 68 -6.43 -24.51 -11.72
C ASP A 68 -7.57 -25.27 -12.43
N LYS A 69 -8.51 -24.57 -13.09
CA LYS A 69 -9.55 -25.20 -13.93
C LYS A 69 -9.16 -25.37 -15.40
N LYS A 70 -7.92 -25.07 -15.80
CA LYS A 70 -7.40 -25.44 -17.13
C LYS A 70 -6.49 -26.66 -17.02
N SER A 71 -7.11 -27.82 -17.25
CA SER A 71 -6.51 -29.12 -17.58
C SER A 71 -4.97 -29.13 -17.71
N LYS A 72 -4.28 -29.61 -16.68
CA LYS A 72 -2.96 -30.21 -16.82
C LYS A 72 -3.09 -31.38 -17.79
N LYS A 73 -2.90 -31.13 -19.09
CA LYS A 73 -2.63 -32.19 -20.06
C LYS A 73 -1.22 -32.68 -19.76
N GLN A 74 -1.10 -33.66 -18.87
CA GLN A 74 0.14 -34.42 -18.70
C GLN A 74 0.46 -35.07 -20.04
N LYS A 75 1.45 -34.53 -20.76
CA LYS A 75 2.00 -35.21 -21.92
C LYS A 75 3.02 -36.21 -21.41
N ILE A 76 2.62 -37.48 -21.33
CA ILE A 76 3.52 -38.59 -21.02
C ILE A 76 4.48 -38.69 -22.22
N VAL A 77 5.74 -38.29 -22.03
CA VAL A 77 6.82 -38.62 -22.97
C VAL A 77 7.45 -39.90 -22.46
N ILE A 78 7.32 -40.98 -23.23
CA ILE A 78 8.00 -42.25 -22.95
C ILE A 78 9.45 -42.06 -23.38
N ASP A 79 10.38 -42.05 -22.42
CA ASP A 79 11.81 -42.15 -22.69
C ASP A 79 12.11 -43.59 -23.16
N GLU A 80 12.52 -43.75 -24.41
CA GLU A 80 12.79 -45.04 -25.07
C GLU A 80 13.86 -45.87 -24.33
N ASN A 81 14.64 -45.28 -23.43
CA ASN A 81 15.76 -45.95 -22.75
C ASN A 81 15.42 -46.57 -21.38
N SER A 82 14.21 -46.36 -20.81
CA SER A 82 13.97 -46.81 -19.43
C SER A 82 12.60 -47.41 -19.11
N ASN A 83 11.64 -47.49 -20.04
CA ASN A 83 10.33 -48.17 -19.86
C ASN A 83 9.57 -47.82 -18.55
N LEU A 84 9.93 -46.73 -17.88
CA LEU A 84 9.33 -46.28 -16.63
C LEU A 84 8.66 -44.93 -16.91
N PRO A 85 7.39 -44.72 -16.46
CA PRO A 85 6.75 -43.43 -16.58
C PRO A 85 7.44 -42.44 -15.64
N VAL A 86 8.39 -41.67 -16.15
CA VAL A 86 8.98 -40.54 -15.43
C VAL A 86 8.02 -39.36 -15.55
N VAL A 87 7.43 -38.95 -14.43
CA VAL A 87 6.68 -37.70 -14.33
C VAL A 87 7.68 -36.55 -14.38
N VAL A 88 8.04 -36.12 -15.59
CA VAL A 88 8.72 -34.83 -15.78
C VAL A 88 7.69 -33.76 -15.48
N SER A 89 7.80 -33.16 -14.29
CA SER A 89 7.03 -31.96 -13.98
C SER A 89 7.47 -30.89 -14.97
N GLU A 90 6.63 -30.57 -15.95
CA GLU A 90 6.83 -29.41 -16.80
C GLU A 90 7.04 -28.19 -15.88
N GLU A 91 8.22 -27.59 -15.92
CA GLU A 91 8.46 -26.28 -15.35
C GLU A 91 7.38 -25.33 -15.89
N PRO A 92 6.67 -24.57 -15.02
CA PRO A 92 5.67 -23.66 -15.52
C PRO A 92 6.36 -22.61 -16.39
N ALA A 93 5.92 -22.59 -17.64
CA ALA A 93 6.40 -21.79 -18.74
C ALA A 93 6.77 -20.34 -18.38
N ASN A 94 7.99 -19.95 -18.75
CA ASN A 94 8.37 -18.60 -19.18
C ASN A 94 7.90 -17.44 -18.26
N ASP A 95 8.35 -17.43 -17.01
CA ASP A 95 8.23 -16.23 -16.19
C ASP A 95 9.14 -15.12 -16.73
N SER A 96 8.55 -13.96 -17.05
CA SER A 96 9.26 -12.77 -17.50
C SER A 96 10.29 -12.31 -16.44
N TRP A 97 11.51 -11.90 -16.85
CA TRP A 97 12.64 -11.48 -15.98
C TRP A 97 12.19 -10.68 -14.75
N ILE A 98 11.25 -9.74 -14.94
CA ILE A 98 10.74 -8.83 -13.92
C ILE A 98 9.95 -9.58 -12.83
N VAL A 99 9.14 -10.57 -13.22
CA VAL A 99 8.38 -11.42 -12.30
C VAL A 99 9.32 -12.28 -11.48
N SER A 100 10.39 -12.80 -12.08
CA SER A 100 11.43 -13.56 -11.35
C SER A 100 12.14 -12.70 -10.30
N SER A 101 12.48 -11.45 -10.62
CA SER A 101 13.08 -10.53 -9.64
C SER A 101 12.13 -10.22 -8.48
N ILE A 102 10.86 -9.94 -8.76
CA ILE A 102 9.85 -9.66 -7.72
C ILE A 102 9.65 -10.88 -6.80
N LYS A 103 9.56 -12.10 -7.37
CA LYS A 103 9.51 -13.35 -6.60
C LYS A 103 10.72 -13.48 -5.67
N GLY A 104 11.92 -13.15 -6.15
CA GLY A 104 13.14 -13.15 -5.35
C GLY A 104 13.09 -12.20 -4.15
N TYR A 105 12.63 -10.96 -4.33
CA TYR A 105 12.49 -10.01 -3.22
C TYR A 105 11.43 -10.42 -2.21
N ILE A 106 10.28 -10.94 -2.66
CA ILE A 106 9.25 -11.48 -1.76
C ILE A 106 9.81 -12.65 -0.96
N LEU A 107 10.53 -13.57 -1.60
CA LEU A 107 11.14 -14.71 -0.91
C LEU A 107 12.20 -14.26 0.11
N ALA A 108 13.05 -13.29 -0.23
CA ALA A 108 14.04 -12.74 0.69
C ALA A 108 13.38 -12.05 1.89
N PHE A 109 12.30 -11.30 1.66
CA PHE A 109 11.52 -10.67 2.72
C PHE A 109 10.88 -11.71 3.66
N LEU A 110 10.23 -12.73 3.10
CA LEU A 110 9.66 -13.83 3.89
C LEU A 110 10.73 -14.60 4.66
N MET A 111 11.89 -14.85 4.05
CA MET A 111 13.03 -15.50 4.71
C MET A 111 13.58 -14.66 5.88
N SER A 112 13.60 -13.34 5.74
CA SER A 112 13.99 -12.42 6.82
C SER A 112 13.07 -12.57 8.03
N ILE A 113 11.75 -12.56 7.80
CA ILE A 113 10.76 -12.75 8.86
C ILE A 113 10.86 -14.16 9.47
N ALA A 114 11.03 -15.18 8.63
CA ALA A 114 11.17 -16.56 9.08
C ALA A 114 12.39 -16.74 9.98
N LYS A 115 13.54 -16.18 9.62
CA LYS A 115 14.77 -16.22 10.43
C LYS A 115 14.54 -15.64 11.83
N GLU A 116 13.92 -14.47 11.93
CA GLU A 116 13.62 -13.82 13.21
C GLU A 116 12.70 -14.67 14.09
N LYS A 117 11.65 -15.25 13.51
CA LYS A 117 10.68 -16.09 14.25
C LYS A 117 11.25 -17.44 14.66
N ILE A 118 12.06 -18.06 13.80
CA ILE A 118 12.76 -19.32 14.13
C ILE A 118 13.75 -19.08 15.27
N LEU A 119 14.55 -18.02 15.20
CA LEU A 119 15.48 -17.66 16.29
C LEU A 119 14.73 -17.36 17.59
N GLN A 120 13.65 -16.59 17.53
CA GLN A 120 12.82 -16.30 18.70
C GLN A 120 12.24 -17.58 19.33
N ALA A 121 11.76 -18.53 18.53
CA ALA A 121 11.30 -19.81 19.03
C ALA A 121 12.42 -20.64 19.68
N PHE A 122 13.61 -20.69 19.08
CA PHE A 122 14.76 -21.38 19.68
C PHE A 122 15.24 -20.74 20.98
N THR A 123 15.28 -19.41 21.06
CA THR A 123 15.69 -18.70 22.27
C THR A 123 14.70 -18.93 23.40
N HIS A 124 13.39 -18.80 23.14
CA HIS A 124 12.35 -19.08 24.14
C HIS A 124 12.36 -20.54 24.60
N LEU A 125 12.59 -21.51 23.71
CA LEU A 125 12.70 -22.93 24.09
C LEU A 125 13.95 -23.22 24.93
N ASN A 126 15.07 -22.53 24.68
CA ASN A 126 16.30 -22.71 25.46
C ASN A 126 16.23 -22.02 26.83
N GLU A 127 15.57 -20.86 26.93
CA GLU A 127 15.32 -20.19 28.21
C GLU A 127 14.35 -20.99 29.10
N ASP A 128 13.25 -21.53 28.55
CA ASP A 128 12.29 -22.36 29.29
C ASP A 128 12.91 -23.67 29.84
N ASN A 129 13.96 -24.19 29.18
CA ASN A 129 14.70 -25.36 29.67
C ASN A 129 15.79 -25.00 30.69
N ALA A 130 16.38 -23.79 30.62
CA ALA A 130 17.39 -23.33 31.58
C ALA A 130 16.79 -22.96 32.96
N GLU A 131 15.53 -22.52 32.99
CA GLU A 131 14.82 -22.23 34.24
C GLU A 131 14.42 -23.52 34.99
N LYS A 132 14.05 -24.59 34.27
CA LYS A 132 13.62 -25.88 34.85
C LYS A 132 14.75 -26.77 35.38
N VAL A 133 16.01 -26.47 35.08
CA VAL A 133 17.18 -27.24 35.56
C VAL A 133 17.77 -26.67 36.86
N ASN A 134 17.36 -25.46 37.26
CA ASN A 134 17.82 -24.78 38.48
C ASN A 134 16.77 -24.73 39.61
N THR A 135 15.67 -25.49 39.49
CA THR A 135 14.68 -25.76 40.54
C THR A 135 14.55 -27.26 40.75
#